data_AF-A0A0R4ISL4-F1
#
_entry.id   AF-A0A0R4ISL4-F1
#
_cell.length_a   1.000
_cell.length_b   1.000
_cell.length_c   1.000
_cell.angle_alpha   90.00
_cell.angle_beta   90.00
_cell.angle_gamma   90.00
#
_symmetry.space_group_name_H-M   'P 1'
#
loop_
_entity.id
_entity.type
_entity.pdbx_description
1 polymer ?
#
loop_
_entity_poly.entity_id
_entity_poly.type
_entity_poly.pdbx_seq_one_letter_code
_entity_poly.pdbx_strand_id
1 'polypeptide(L)'
;MSKKAPRAALKHHMKKNANIRIGKNADLMAQLNLLMVLHRLAEECRVKAFEEKSATIKTHHVRAVAKRNFNTMLEWYFVANESVQKHIPTHLNVPRNS
;
A
#
# COMPACT_ATOMS: atom_id res chain seq x y z
N MET A 1 -19.36 -2.75 -10.89
CA MET A 1 -18.84 -2.00 -9.72
C MET A 1 -19.28 -0.56 -9.81
N SER A 2 -19.80 0.03 -8.73
CA SER A 2 -20.07 1.47 -8.70
C SER A 2 -18.80 2.24 -9.02
N LYS A 3 -18.85 3.12 -10.02
CA LYS A 3 -17.69 3.94 -10.45
C LYS A 3 -17.41 5.09 -9.46
N LYS A 4 -18.30 5.32 -8.49
CA LYS A 4 -18.20 6.43 -7.55
C LYS A 4 -17.36 6.06 -6.32
N ALA A 5 -16.44 6.96 -6.01
CA ALA A 5 -15.66 6.98 -4.79
C ALA A 5 -16.53 7.02 -3.52
N PRO A 6 -16.35 6.10 -2.56
CA PRO A 6 -16.96 6.23 -1.23
C PRO A 6 -16.18 7.23 -0.37
N ARG A 7 -16.22 8.52 -0.77
CA ARG A 7 -15.39 9.61 -0.20
C ARG A 7 -15.54 9.76 1.32
N ALA A 8 -16.77 9.63 1.83
CA ALA A 8 -17.06 9.77 3.26
C ALA A 8 -16.43 8.65 4.09
N ALA A 9 -16.59 7.39 3.66
CA ALA A 9 -15.99 6.23 4.31
C ALA A 9 -14.46 6.33 4.30
N LEU A 10 -13.88 6.76 3.18
CA LEU A 10 -12.44 6.88 3.06
C LEU A 10 -11.86 7.96 3.97
N LYS A 11 -12.49 9.13 4.04
CA LYS A 11 -12.09 10.19 4.99
C LYS A 11 -12.21 9.74 6.44
N HIS A 12 -13.27 8.98 6.77
CA HIS A 12 -13.43 8.41 8.09
C HIS A 12 -12.27 7.44 8.42
N HIS A 13 -11.95 6.49 7.53
CA HIS A 13 -10.85 5.55 7.75
C HIS A 13 -9.48 6.22 7.83
N MET A 14 -9.22 7.23 7.01
CA MET A 14 -7.96 7.98 7.03
C MET A 14 -7.79 8.82 8.30
N LYS A 15 -8.87 9.32 8.90
CA LYS A 15 -8.83 10.08 10.17
C LYS A 15 -8.86 9.20 11.42
N LYS A 16 -9.39 7.97 11.31
CA LYS A 16 -9.56 7.07 12.47
C LYS A 16 -8.25 6.77 13.20
N ASN A 17 -7.13 6.69 12.46
CA ASN A 17 -5.85 6.24 12.99
C ASN A 17 -4.78 7.34 13.04
N ALA A 18 -5.11 8.58 12.66
CA ALA A 18 -4.12 9.64 12.54
C ALA A 18 -4.79 11.02 12.72
N ASN A 19 -4.22 11.85 13.60
CA ASN A 19 -4.66 13.24 13.79
C ASN A 19 -4.09 14.15 12.68
N ILE A 20 -4.35 13.77 11.41
CA ILE A 20 -3.79 14.42 10.23
C ILE A 20 -4.88 15.16 9.45
N ARG A 21 -4.53 16.33 8.91
CA ARG A 21 -5.41 17.08 8.01
C ARG A 21 -5.31 16.47 6.61
N ILE A 22 -6.38 15.82 6.17
CA ILE A 22 -6.48 15.27 4.81
C ILE A 22 -6.60 16.44 3.82
N GLY A 23 -5.63 16.58 2.92
CA GLY A 23 -5.64 17.57 1.86
C GLY A 23 -6.84 17.42 0.91
N LYS A 24 -7.17 18.49 0.17
CA LYS A 24 -8.25 18.46 -0.82
C LYS A 24 -7.98 17.35 -1.85
N ASN A 25 -8.96 16.50 -2.10
CA ASN A 25 -8.89 15.35 -3.03
C ASN A 25 -7.86 14.26 -2.68
N ALA A 26 -7.17 14.32 -1.54
CA ALA A 26 -6.29 13.24 -1.09
C ALA A 26 -7.07 11.93 -0.85
N ASP A 27 -8.38 12.02 -0.59
CA ASP A 27 -9.27 10.87 -0.56
C ASP A 27 -9.34 10.16 -1.92
N LEU A 28 -9.34 10.87 -3.05
CA LEU A 28 -9.36 10.22 -4.37
C LEU A 28 -8.05 9.46 -4.65
N MET A 29 -6.92 10.01 -4.21
CA MET A 29 -5.62 9.32 -4.32
C MET A 29 -5.58 8.06 -3.47
N ALA A 30 -6.10 8.12 -2.24
CA ALA A 30 -6.19 6.94 -1.38
C ALA A 30 -7.12 5.86 -1.98
N GLN A 31 -8.20 6.27 -2.66
CA GLN A 31 -9.08 5.34 -3.37
C GLN A 31 -8.38 4.69 -4.56
N LEU A 32 -7.65 5.48 -5.37
CA LEU A 32 -6.87 4.94 -6.48
C LEU A 32 -5.86 3.91 -5.97
N ASN A 33 -5.16 4.23 -4.89
CA ASN A 33 -4.21 3.30 -4.26
C ASN A 33 -4.90 2.00 -3.82
N LEU A 34 -6.07 2.10 -3.17
CA LEU A 34 -6.87 0.93 -2.79
C LEU A 34 -7.26 0.08 -4.01
N LEU A 35 -7.69 0.71 -5.11
CA LEU A 35 -8.04 -0.01 -6.35
C LEU A 35 -6.83 -0.72 -6.96
N MET A 36 -5.66 -0.07 -6.99
CA MET A 36 -4.43 -0.69 -7.50
C MET A 36 -4.01 -1.89 -6.64
N VAL A 37 -4.10 -1.77 -5.31
CA VAL A 37 -3.80 -2.88 -4.39
C VAL A 37 -4.78 -4.03 -4.59
N LEU A 38 -6.08 -3.76 -4.67
CA LEU A 38 -7.10 -4.79 -4.91
C LEU A 38 -6.91 -5.48 -6.26
N HIS A 39 -6.53 -4.74 -7.30
CA HIS A 39 -6.26 -5.31 -8.62
C HIS A 39 -5.06 -6.27 -8.58
N ARG A 40 -3.94 -5.84 -8.01
CA ARG A 40 -2.75 -6.70 -7.85
C ARG A 40 -3.05 -7.93 -7.00
N LEU A 41 -3.77 -7.73 -5.89
CA LEU A 41 -4.18 -8.82 -5.01
C LEU A 41 -5.06 -9.84 -5.74
N ALA A 42 -6.02 -9.38 -6.55
CA ALA A 42 -6.88 -10.26 -7.32
C ALA A 42 -6.08 -11.09 -8.34
N GLU A 43 -5.14 -10.46 -9.05
CA GLU A 43 -4.32 -11.15 -10.04
C GLU A 43 -3.43 -12.22 -9.41
N GLU A 44 -2.77 -11.90 -8.30
CA GLU A 44 -1.95 -12.86 -7.57
C GLU A 44 -2.78 -13.98 -6.93
N CYS A 45 -3.99 -13.68 -6.46
CA CYS A 45 -4.91 -14.71 -5.96
C CYS A 45 -5.37 -15.64 -7.07
N ARG A 46 -5.56 -15.14 -8.30
CA ARG A 46 -5.88 -15.96 -9.46
C ARG A 46 -4.73 -16.89 -9.82
N VAL A 47 -3.50 -16.37 -9.86
CA VAL A 47 -2.29 -17.18 -10.12
C VAL A 47 -2.17 -18.28 -9.07
N LYS A 48 -2.31 -17.94 -7.78
CA LYS A 48 -2.23 -18.93 -6.71
C LYS A 48 -3.35 -19.97 -6.75
N ALA A 49 -4.58 -19.57 -7.05
CA ALA A 49 -5.68 -20.50 -7.22
C ALA A 49 -5.42 -21.46 -8.40
N PHE A 50 -4.84 -20.95 -9.50
CA PHE A 50 -4.47 -21.76 -10.65
C PHE A 50 -3.35 -22.76 -10.33
N GLU A 51 -2.31 -22.34 -9.61
CA GLU A 51 -1.23 -23.22 -9.12
C GLU A 51 -1.78 -24.36 -8.26
N GLU A 52 -2.75 -24.06 -7.40
CA GLU A 52 -3.43 -25.04 -6.54
C GLU A 52 -4.54 -25.84 -7.27
N LYS A 53 -4.66 -25.70 -8.60
CA LYS A 53 -5.69 -26.34 -9.44
C LYS A 53 -7.13 -26.08 -8.96
N SER A 54 -7.33 -24.91 -8.35
CA SER A 54 -8.61 -24.47 -7.81
C SER A 54 -9.37 -23.65 -8.85
N ALA A 55 -10.61 -24.06 -9.15
CA ALA A 55 -11.48 -23.32 -10.06
C ALA A 55 -12.00 -21.99 -9.47
N THR A 56 -11.88 -21.79 -8.15
CA THR A 56 -12.39 -20.60 -7.45
C THR A 56 -11.35 -20.00 -6.50
N ILE A 57 -11.39 -18.68 -6.34
CA ILE A 57 -10.55 -18.00 -5.34
C ILE A 57 -11.18 -18.23 -3.96
N LYS A 58 -10.52 -19.07 -3.16
CA LYS A 58 -10.90 -19.38 -1.78
C LYS A 58 -10.19 -18.45 -0.79
N THR A 59 -10.70 -18.40 0.42
CA THR A 59 -10.21 -17.53 1.51
C THR A 59 -8.74 -17.77 1.85
N HIS A 60 -8.25 -19.01 1.73
CA HIS A 60 -6.86 -19.34 2.01
C HIS A 60 -5.90 -18.81 0.94
N HIS A 61 -6.30 -18.76 -0.34
CA HIS A 61 -5.51 -18.11 -1.39
C HIS A 61 -5.32 -16.62 -1.06
N VAL A 62 -6.41 -15.93 -0.71
CA VAL A 62 -6.39 -14.50 -0.35
C VAL A 62 -5.52 -14.26 0.88
N ARG A 63 -5.65 -15.07 1.93
CA ARG A 63 -4.82 -14.95 3.13
C ARG A 63 -3.33 -15.13 2.82
N ALA A 64 -2.98 -16.13 2.01
CA ALA A 64 -1.59 -16.40 1.67
C ALA A 64 -0.98 -15.28 0.82
N VAL A 65 -1.70 -14.80 -0.18
CA VAL A 65 -1.26 -13.70 -1.04
C VAL A 65 -1.20 -12.38 -0.27
N ALA A 66 -2.19 -12.08 0.58
CA ALA A 66 -2.17 -10.88 1.41
C ALA A 66 -0.93 -10.86 2.33
N LYS A 67 -0.64 -11.96 3.03
CA LYS A 67 0.56 -12.07 3.87
C LYS A 67 1.84 -11.83 3.05
N ARG A 68 1.94 -12.43 1.85
CA ARG A 68 3.10 -12.25 0.97
C ARG A 68 3.24 -10.80 0.51
N ASN A 69 2.16 -10.14 0.10
CA ASN A 69 2.18 -8.75 -0.35
C ASN A 69 2.58 -7.78 0.77
N PHE A 70 2.08 -7.99 1.99
CA PHE A 70 2.48 -7.15 3.12
C PHE A 70 3.96 -7.35 3.49
N ASN A 71 4.46 -8.58 3.49
CA ASN A 71 5.86 -8.86 3.82
C ASN A 71 6.82 -8.33 2.74
N THR A 72 6.53 -8.59 1.47
CA THR A 72 7.34 -8.05 0.37
C THR A 72 7.31 -6.53 0.36
N MET A 73 6.16 -5.89 0.61
CA MET A 73 6.11 -4.44 0.73
C MET A 73 7.05 -3.93 1.83
N LEU A 74 7.14 -4.57 3.00
CA LEU A 74 8.11 -4.20 4.04
C LEU A 74 9.56 -4.35 3.58
N GLU A 75 9.90 -5.43 2.88
CA GLU A 75 11.24 -5.63 2.30
C GLU A 75 11.57 -4.56 1.25
N TRP A 76 10.66 -4.27 0.33
CA TRP A 76 10.83 -3.23 -0.69
C TRP A 76 10.94 -1.84 -0.06
N TYR A 77 10.17 -1.55 1.00
CA TYR A 77 10.32 -0.29 1.75
C TYR A 77 11.67 -0.21 2.46
N PHE A 78 12.15 -1.31 3.05
CA PHE A 78 13.46 -1.36 3.67
C PHE A 78 14.59 -1.14 2.64
N VAL A 79 14.56 -1.88 1.53
CA VAL A 79 15.53 -1.74 0.43
C VAL A 79 15.48 -0.35 -0.22
N ALA A 80 14.29 0.21 -0.42
CA ALA A 80 14.14 1.56 -0.95
C ALA A 80 14.67 2.62 0.03
N ASN A 81 14.41 2.47 1.34
CA ASN A 81 14.89 3.40 2.36
C ASN A 81 16.41 3.30 2.55
N GLU A 82 16.98 2.10 2.48
CA GLU A 82 18.43 1.89 2.51
C GLU A 82 19.12 2.49 1.27
N SER A 83 18.49 2.37 0.10
CA SER A 83 18.99 2.97 -1.16
C SER A 83 18.94 4.50 -1.12
N VAL A 84 17.91 5.07 -0.48
CA VAL A 84 17.76 6.53 -0.27
C VAL A 84 18.80 7.05 0.74
N GLN A 85 19.07 6.33 1.84
CA GLN A 85 20.11 6.73 2.79
C GLN A 85 21.52 6.71 2.18
N LYS A 86 21.81 5.78 1.26
CA LYS A 86 23.11 5.72 0.56
C LYS A 86 23.33 6.87 -0.43
N HIS A 87 22.31 7.65 -0.77
CA HIS A 87 22.39 8.79 -1.69
C HIS A 87 22.25 10.16 -0.99
N ILE A 88 22.28 10.23 0.34
CA ILE A 88 22.38 11.50 1.06
C ILE A 88 23.84 11.96 1.02
N PRO A 89 24.19 13.08 0.35
CA PRO A 89 25.54 13.60 0.41
C PRO A 89 25.86 14.02 1.84
N THR A 90 26.98 13.54 2.37
CA THR A 90 27.47 13.79 3.74
C THR A 90 27.90 15.24 4.00
N HIS A 91 27.61 16.18 3.09
CA HIS A 91 28.09 17.56 3.11
C HIS A 91 27.07 18.61 3.59
N LEU A 92 25.86 18.21 4.00
CA LEU A 92 24.91 19.11 4.67
C LEU A 92 24.92 18.91 6.19
N ASN A 93 26.13 18.86 6.78
CA ASN A 93 26.31 19.08 8.21
C ASN A 93 26.45 20.60 8.41
N VAL A 94 25.33 21.32 8.35
CA VAL A 94 25.29 22.73 8.75
C VAL A 94 25.43 22.75 10.28
N PRO A 95 26.45 23.42 10.84
CA PRO A 95 26.56 23.53 12.28
C PRO A 95 25.28 24.20 12.83
N ARG A 96 24.65 23.56 13.82
CA ARG A 96 23.73 24.27 14.72
C ARG A 96 24.55 25.34 15.43
N ASN A 97 24.48 26.57 14.93
CA ASN A 97 24.91 27.71 15.70
C ASN A 97 23.88 27.96 16.81
N SER A 98 24.40 27.89 18.04
CA SER A 98 24.07 28.69 19.22
C SER A 98 22.63 28.66 19.71
#